data_AF-A0A1M5YH83-F1
#
_entry.id   AF-A0A1M5YH83-F1
#
_cell.length_a   1.000
_cell.length_b   1.000
_cell.length_c   1.000
_cell.angle_alpha   90.00
_cell.angle_beta   90.00
_cell.angle_gamma   90.00
#
_symmetry.space_group_name_H-M   'P 1'
#
loop_
_entity.id
_entity.type
_entity.pdbx_description
1 polymer ?
#
loop_
_entity_poly.entity_id
_entity_poly.type
_entity_poly.pdbx_seq_one_letter_code
_entity_poly.pdbx_strand_id
1 'polypeptide(L)'
;MWVLIKHELKRFFKSKFSLIFIALILTLNIFLGINYKNYSDNNNLENTLKLPTEDFIKSLEENLELYKNRLNEIGDNPTDESLIEEKQTILTNIDYDNESLSLQTQLLTAINNNDNRTILKLRLEEIKSINNILPPSSSNQVLTTNQPERFAKDFLSEFMYQYLYDNNIDVPVDVFHNYSALDLLLDLFKNYYTLILPILFLIVASTSISGECSNNTYKLLFSQPVKKYKIITSKIVSSFIISLFFIFLATISTIIIGTLLNGFGNPNYPILMFDNLTNKIINPFSIVKSTHIEPTKVVLLKLISYFLLVSLFVNSMAILISSLFKNKLTSIVTAIIIFVGTYFTSPIITGIKAFNPMTYLNVYEIVTGISSLTEPKIQLTLGIILLSSLLIIFTILSTLKVKKLHL
;
A
#
# COMPACT_ATOMS: atom_id res chain seq x y z
N MET A 1 -29.41 13.48 22.89
CA MET A 1 -28.38 13.22 21.86
C MET A 1 -28.25 11.72 21.60
N TRP A 2 -27.87 10.93 22.61
CA TRP A 2 -27.75 9.47 22.48
C TRP A 2 -29.00 8.77 21.94
N VAL A 3 -30.20 9.17 22.36
CA VAL A 3 -31.47 8.60 21.85
C VAL A 3 -31.60 8.73 20.32
N LEU A 4 -31.22 9.88 19.76
CA LEU A 4 -31.26 10.11 18.31
C LEU A 4 -30.23 9.25 17.59
N ILE A 5 -29.01 9.18 18.12
CA ILE A 5 -27.93 8.34 17.57
C ILE A 5 -28.36 6.87 17.57
N LYS A 6 -28.87 6.36 18.71
CA LYS A 6 -29.34 4.98 18.85
C LYS A 6 -30.45 4.64 17.86
N HIS A 7 -31.38 5.57 17.63
CA HIS A 7 -32.44 5.41 16.64
C HIS A 7 -31.87 5.27 15.22
N GLU A 8 -30.94 6.15 14.84
CA GLU A 8 -30.27 6.11 13.53
C GLU A 8 -29.49 4.80 13.31
N LEU A 9 -28.71 4.38 14.30
CA LEU A 9 -27.97 3.12 14.24
C LEU A 9 -28.91 1.92 14.11
N LYS A 10 -29.96 1.85 14.93
CA LYS A 10 -30.96 0.76 14.86
C LYS A 10 -31.65 0.72 13.51
N ARG A 11 -31.98 1.89 12.94
CA ARG A 11 -32.57 1.99 11.60
C ARG A 11 -31.63 1.45 10.54
N PHE A 12 -30.35 1.82 10.59
CA PHE A 12 -29.36 1.35 9.62
C PHE A 12 -29.15 -0.16 9.70
N PHE A 13 -28.81 -0.70 10.87
CA PHE A 13 -28.50 -2.13 11.05
C PHE A 13 -29.70 -3.07 10.87
N LYS A 14 -30.94 -2.57 10.95
CA LYS A 14 -32.13 -3.35 10.61
C LYS A 14 -32.47 -3.34 9.12
N SER A 15 -31.83 -2.48 8.33
CA SER A 15 -32.11 -2.40 6.90
C SER A 15 -31.45 -3.57 6.15
N LYS A 16 -32.13 -4.09 5.11
CA LYS A 16 -31.52 -5.06 4.17
C LYS A 16 -30.23 -4.52 3.56
N PHE A 17 -30.15 -3.20 3.40
CA PHE A 17 -28.98 -2.49 2.89
C PHE A 17 -27.73 -2.79 3.73
N SER A 18 -27.80 -2.72 5.06
CA SER A 18 -26.66 -3.03 5.93
C SER A 18 -26.15 -4.47 5.79
N LEU A 19 -27.06 -5.44 5.69
CA LEU A 19 -26.72 -6.85 5.46
C LEU A 19 -26.00 -7.05 4.12
N ILE A 20 -26.45 -6.36 3.07
CA ILE A 20 -25.82 -6.42 1.74
C ILE A 20 -24.37 -5.92 1.81
N PHE A 21 -24.08 -4.81 2.49
CA PHE A 21 -22.67 -4.34 2.61
C PHE A 21 -21.80 -5.24 3.45
N ILE A 22 -22.34 -5.78 4.55
CA ILE A 22 -21.60 -6.75 5.36
C ILE A 22 -21.24 -7.97 4.50
N ALA A 23 -22.22 -8.51 3.78
CA ALA A 23 -21.99 -9.62 2.85
C ALA A 23 -20.96 -9.24 1.77
N LEU A 24 -21.09 -8.07 1.15
CA LEU A 24 -20.18 -7.60 0.10
C LEU A 24 -18.73 -7.51 0.57
N ILE A 25 -18.49 -6.92 1.75
CA ILE A 25 -17.13 -6.81 2.32
C ILE A 25 -16.56 -8.19 2.64
N LEU A 26 -17.36 -9.07 3.25
CA LEU A 26 -16.91 -10.42 3.56
C LEU A 26 -16.60 -11.23 2.30
N THR A 27 -17.47 -11.20 1.29
CA THR A 27 -17.25 -11.92 0.03
C THR A 27 -16.04 -11.37 -0.73
N LEU A 28 -15.86 -10.04 -0.73
CA LEU A 28 -14.69 -9.40 -1.33
C LEU A 28 -13.40 -9.86 -0.64
N ASN A 29 -13.37 -9.81 0.69
CA ASN A 29 -12.18 -10.21 1.45
C ASN A 29 -11.87 -11.70 1.29
N ILE A 30 -12.89 -12.57 1.21
CA ILE A 30 -12.71 -14.00 0.92
C ILE A 30 -12.12 -14.19 -0.48
N PHE A 31 -12.72 -13.56 -1.49
CA PHE A 31 -12.28 -13.67 -2.89
C PHE A 31 -10.84 -13.18 -3.07
N LEU A 32 -10.52 -12.00 -2.53
CA LEU A 32 -9.17 -11.43 -2.61
C LEU A 32 -8.18 -12.23 -1.77
N GLY A 33 -8.56 -12.71 -0.60
CA GLY A 33 -7.72 -13.59 0.22
C GLY A 33 -7.36 -14.89 -0.49
N ILE A 34 -8.31 -15.54 -1.18
CA ILE A 34 -8.05 -16.75 -1.99
C ILE A 34 -7.09 -16.44 -3.14
N ASN A 35 -7.32 -15.35 -3.87
CA ASN A 35 -6.41 -14.96 -4.96
C ASN A 35 -5.00 -14.66 -4.44
N TYR A 36 -4.90 -13.99 -3.30
CA TYR A 36 -3.64 -13.69 -2.64
C TYR A 36 -2.92 -14.96 -2.18
N LYS A 37 -3.65 -15.94 -1.65
CA LYS A 37 -3.12 -17.27 -1.35
C LYS A 37 -2.58 -17.97 -2.59
N ASN A 38 -3.37 -18.02 -3.67
CA ASN A 38 -2.94 -18.65 -4.93
C ASN A 38 -1.65 -17.99 -5.46
N TYR A 39 -1.53 -16.67 -5.32
CA TYR A 39 -0.33 -15.93 -5.70
C TYR A 39 0.87 -16.29 -4.81
N SER A 40 0.66 -16.42 -3.50
CA SER A 40 1.67 -16.89 -2.55
C SER A 40 2.11 -18.34 -2.81
N ASP A 41 1.18 -19.24 -3.14
CA ASP A 41 1.48 -20.66 -3.39
C ASP A 41 2.29 -20.83 -4.68
N ASN A 42 2.00 -20.01 -5.70
CA ASN A 42 2.79 -19.99 -6.94
C ASN A 42 4.20 -19.41 -6.73
N ASN A 43 4.32 -18.41 -5.86
CA ASN A 43 5.58 -17.77 -5.49
C ASN A 43 6.05 -18.29 -4.13
N ASN A 44 6.18 -19.61 -3.96
CA ASN A 44 6.72 -20.18 -2.74
C ASN A 44 8.26 -20.08 -2.73
N LEU A 45 8.87 -20.13 -1.55
CA LEU A 45 10.32 -19.93 -1.37
C LEU A 45 11.15 -20.91 -2.24
N GLU A 46 10.62 -22.13 -2.43
CA GLU A 46 11.21 -23.13 -3.30
C GLU A 46 11.23 -22.71 -4.78
N ASN A 47 10.11 -22.28 -5.36
CA ASN A 47 10.09 -21.82 -6.75
C ASN A 47 10.84 -20.50 -6.95
N THR A 48 10.81 -19.61 -5.96
CA THR A 48 11.34 -18.25 -6.10
C THR A 48 12.84 -18.17 -5.89
N LEU A 49 13.41 -19.01 -5.01
CA LEU A 49 14.85 -19.00 -4.73
C LEU A 49 15.55 -20.27 -5.21
N LYS A 50 14.97 -21.46 -5.02
CA LYS A 50 15.66 -22.73 -5.29
C LYS A 50 15.86 -22.98 -6.78
N LEU A 51 14.79 -22.92 -7.59
CA LEU A 51 14.87 -23.19 -9.03
C LEU A 51 15.84 -22.24 -9.76
N PRO A 52 15.78 -20.90 -9.57
CA PRO A 52 16.74 -20.01 -10.21
C PRO A 52 18.18 -20.26 -9.76
N THR A 53 18.39 -20.61 -8.48
CA THR A 53 19.73 -20.94 -7.98
C THR A 53 20.25 -22.24 -8.58
N GLU A 54 19.42 -23.28 -8.73
CA GLU A 54 19.81 -24.53 -9.39
C GLU A 54 20.18 -24.31 -10.86
N ASP A 55 19.34 -23.58 -11.61
CA ASP A 55 19.61 -23.25 -13.01
C ASP A 55 20.88 -22.39 -13.15
N PHE A 56 21.09 -21.43 -12.22
CA PHE A 56 22.26 -20.57 -12.23
C PHE A 56 23.55 -21.35 -11.89
N ILE A 57 23.52 -22.23 -10.88
CA ILE A 57 24.63 -23.15 -10.57
C ILE A 57 25.00 -23.95 -11.80
N LYS A 58 24.01 -24.55 -12.48
CA LYS A 58 24.24 -25.33 -13.69
C LYS A 58 24.91 -24.50 -14.80
N SER A 59 24.45 -23.26 -15.00
CA SER A 59 25.06 -22.36 -15.99
C SER A 59 26.52 -22.00 -15.67
N LEU A 60 26.85 -21.82 -14.38
CA LEU A 60 28.22 -21.58 -13.94
C LEU A 60 29.10 -22.81 -14.14
N GLU A 61 28.58 -24.00 -13.84
CA GLU A 61 29.30 -25.26 -14.07
C GLU A 61 29.62 -25.46 -15.56
N GLU A 62 28.66 -25.19 -16.44
CA GLU A 62 28.84 -25.24 -17.91
C GLU A 62 29.90 -24.21 -18.38
N ASN A 63 29.86 -22.97 -17.87
CA ASN A 63 30.87 -21.94 -18.20
C ASN A 63 32.28 -22.33 -17.75
N LEU A 64 32.41 -22.87 -16.52
CA LEU A 64 33.68 -23.35 -15.99
C LEU A 64 34.25 -24.51 -16.82
N GLU A 65 33.40 -25.39 -17.34
CA GLU A 65 33.83 -26.46 -18.25
C GLU A 65 34.38 -25.89 -19.57
N LEU A 66 33.70 -24.89 -20.16
CA LEU A 66 34.18 -24.20 -21.36
C LEU A 66 35.54 -23.54 -21.14
N TYR A 67 35.72 -22.84 -20.01
CA TYR A 67 36.99 -22.19 -19.68
C TYR A 67 38.13 -23.21 -19.47
N LYS A 68 37.86 -24.33 -18.80
CA LYS A 68 38.84 -25.42 -18.63
C LYS A 68 39.25 -26.03 -19.96
N ASN A 69 38.28 -26.28 -20.85
CA ASN A 69 38.56 -26.78 -22.20
C ASN A 69 39.43 -25.80 -22.99
N ARG A 70 39.13 -24.49 -22.92
CA ARG A 70 39.93 -23.46 -23.59
C ARG A 70 41.34 -23.33 -23.02
N LEU A 71 41.51 -23.45 -21.71
CA LEU A 71 42.85 -23.49 -21.08
C LEU A 71 43.67 -24.68 -21.57
N ASN A 72 43.03 -25.85 -21.71
CA ASN A 72 43.70 -27.05 -22.24
C ASN A 72 44.15 -26.85 -23.70
N GLU A 73 43.40 -26.10 -24.51
CA GLU A 73 43.79 -25.74 -25.89
C GLU A 73 44.96 -24.76 -25.94
N ILE A 74 45.02 -23.79 -25.02
CA ILE A 74 46.10 -22.78 -24.96
C ILE A 74 47.43 -23.39 -24.47
N GLY A 75 47.36 -24.39 -23.59
CA GLY A 75 48.53 -25.09 -23.04
C GLY A 75 49.24 -24.34 -21.91
N ASP A 76 50.24 -24.99 -21.30
CA ASP A 76 50.85 -24.50 -20.05
C ASP A 76 51.76 -23.27 -20.24
N ASN A 77 52.50 -23.20 -21.34
CA ASN A 77 53.45 -22.12 -21.65
C ASN A 77 53.23 -21.54 -23.07
N PRO A 78 52.19 -20.71 -23.27
CA PRO A 78 52.00 -20.02 -24.54
C PRO A 78 53.14 -19.00 -24.76
N THR A 79 53.72 -19.00 -25.95
CA THR A 79 54.77 -18.04 -26.36
C THR A 79 54.23 -16.77 -27.00
N ASP A 80 52.98 -16.80 -27.48
CA ASP A 80 52.33 -15.65 -28.12
C ASP A 80 51.68 -14.74 -27.07
N GLU A 81 51.97 -13.44 -27.15
CA GLU A 81 51.50 -12.42 -26.20
C GLU A 81 49.97 -12.37 -26.11
N SER A 82 49.26 -12.56 -27.23
CA SER A 82 47.80 -12.63 -27.26
C SER A 82 47.23 -13.85 -26.52
N LEU A 83 47.92 -14.99 -26.57
CA LEU A 83 47.50 -16.21 -25.86
C LEU A 83 47.79 -16.11 -24.35
N ILE A 84 48.84 -15.37 -23.96
CA ILE A 84 49.13 -15.06 -22.56
C ILE A 84 48.02 -14.18 -21.97
N GLU A 85 47.60 -13.14 -22.69
CA GLU A 85 46.52 -12.24 -22.26
C GLU A 85 45.16 -12.96 -22.21
N GLU A 86 44.85 -13.79 -23.20
CA GLU A 86 43.65 -14.64 -23.20
C GLU A 86 43.64 -15.60 -22.01
N LYS A 87 44.77 -16.28 -21.74
CA LYS A 87 44.92 -17.18 -20.59
C LYS A 87 44.70 -16.47 -19.27
N GLN A 88 45.26 -15.26 -19.09
CA GLN A 88 45.05 -14.47 -17.88
C GLN A 88 43.59 -14.06 -17.70
N THR A 89 42.93 -13.64 -18.78
CA THR A 89 41.50 -13.29 -18.76
C THR A 89 40.64 -14.48 -18.37
N ILE A 90 40.91 -15.66 -18.95
CA ILE A 90 40.19 -16.90 -18.62
C ILE A 90 40.39 -17.29 -17.16
N LEU A 91 41.62 -17.23 -16.63
CA LEU A 91 41.89 -17.52 -15.22
C LEU A 91 41.12 -16.57 -14.29
N THR A 92 41.05 -15.29 -14.63
CA THR A 92 40.29 -14.29 -13.86
C THR A 92 38.79 -14.60 -13.85
N ASN A 93 38.24 -15.00 -14.99
CA ASN A 93 36.82 -15.39 -15.09
C ASN A 93 36.53 -16.69 -14.33
N ILE A 94 37.45 -17.67 -14.37
CA ILE A 94 37.34 -18.91 -13.58
C ILE A 94 37.30 -18.60 -12.09
N ASP A 95 38.18 -17.71 -11.60
CA ASP A 95 38.20 -17.33 -10.19
C ASP A 95 36.87 -16.69 -9.77
N TYR A 96 36.33 -15.78 -10.59
CA TYR A 96 35.03 -15.14 -10.38
C TYR A 96 33.86 -16.13 -10.38
N ASP A 97 33.80 -17.03 -11.37
CA ASP A 97 32.74 -18.03 -11.48
C ASP A 97 32.80 -19.06 -10.35
N ASN A 98 34.00 -19.44 -9.90
CA ASN A 98 34.17 -20.32 -8.74
C ASN A 98 33.69 -19.67 -7.44
N GLU A 99 33.97 -18.38 -7.23
CA GLU A 99 33.49 -17.63 -6.07
C GLU A 99 31.96 -17.53 -6.07
N SER A 100 31.38 -17.20 -7.24
CA SER A 100 29.93 -17.14 -7.45
C SER A 100 29.26 -18.50 -7.24
N LEU A 101 29.86 -19.58 -7.76
CA LEU A 101 29.37 -20.95 -7.62
C LEU A 101 29.38 -21.40 -6.16
N SER A 102 30.45 -21.09 -5.42
CA SER A 102 30.56 -21.36 -3.99
C SER A 102 29.43 -20.67 -3.20
N LEU A 103 29.19 -19.38 -3.47
CA LEU A 103 28.13 -18.62 -2.80
C LEU A 103 26.74 -19.22 -3.09
N GLN A 104 26.44 -19.52 -4.35
CA GLN A 104 25.15 -20.05 -4.77
C GLN A 104 24.90 -21.47 -4.25
N THR A 105 25.94 -22.29 -4.17
CA THR A 105 25.86 -23.64 -3.58
C THR A 105 25.59 -23.54 -2.07
N GLN A 106 26.26 -22.61 -1.37
CA GLN A 106 25.96 -22.34 0.04
C GLN A 106 24.51 -21.87 0.22
N LEU A 107 24.02 -20.99 -0.65
CA LEU A 107 22.64 -20.52 -0.62
C LEU A 107 21.66 -21.68 -0.83
N LEU A 108 21.88 -22.55 -1.82
CA LEU A 108 21.05 -23.73 -2.09
C LEU A 108 21.03 -24.69 -0.88
N THR A 109 22.17 -24.91 -0.24
CA THR A 109 22.24 -25.76 0.97
C THR A 109 21.46 -25.14 2.13
N ALA A 110 21.54 -23.81 2.31
CA ALA A 110 20.80 -23.11 3.35
C ALA A 110 19.28 -23.14 3.09
N ILE A 111 18.85 -23.01 1.83
CA ILE A 111 17.44 -23.18 1.40
C ILE A 111 16.95 -24.58 1.74
N ASN A 112 17.69 -25.63 1.35
CA ASN A 112 17.30 -27.02 1.62
C ASN A 112 17.24 -27.34 3.12
N ASN A 113 18.08 -26.70 3.93
CA ASN A 113 18.10 -26.85 5.39
C ASN A 113 17.11 -25.94 6.13
N ASN A 114 16.37 -25.07 5.42
CA ASN A 114 15.53 -24.02 6.00
C ASN A 114 16.29 -23.11 7.00
N ASP A 115 17.57 -22.84 6.75
CA ASP A 115 18.38 -21.95 7.59
C ASP A 115 18.21 -20.48 7.15
N ASN A 116 17.10 -19.89 7.59
CA ASN A 116 16.70 -18.52 7.26
C ASN A 116 17.80 -17.49 7.54
N ARG A 117 18.60 -17.67 8.59
CA ARG A 117 19.64 -16.70 8.95
C ARG A 117 20.79 -16.73 7.96
N THR A 118 21.22 -17.91 7.55
CA THR A 118 22.25 -18.08 6.53
C THR A 118 21.75 -17.60 5.17
N ILE A 119 20.49 -17.86 4.83
CA ILE A 119 19.85 -17.33 3.61
C ILE A 119 19.89 -15.78 3.60
N LEU A 120 19.45 -15.11 4.68
CA LEU A 120 19.50 -13.64 4.75
C LEU A 120 20.93 -13.11 4.59
N LYS A 121 21.89 -13.75 5.26
CA LYS A 121 23.29 -13.35 5.22
C LYS A 121 23.84 -13.42 3.79
N LEU A 122 23.66 -14.54 3.12
CA LEU A 122 24.16 -14.76 1.75
C LEU A 122 23.47 -13.83 0.74
N ARG A 123 22.15 -13.62 0.88
CA ARG A 123 21.41 -12.66 0.05
C ARG A 123 21.87 -11.22 0.26
N LEU A 124 22.20 -10.85 1.50
CA LEU A 124 22.79 -9.54 1.79
C LEU A 124 24.17 -9.36 1.18
N GLU A 125 25.02 -10.39 1.24
CA GLU A 125 26.34 -10.37 0.62
C GLU A 125 26.24 -10.24 -0.91
N GLU A 126 25.32 -10.97 -1.54
CA GLU A 126 25.02 -10.89 -2.97
C GLU A 126 24.52 -9.48 -3.39
N ILE A 127 23.59 -8.89 -2.63
CA ILE A 127 23.06 -7.56 -2.97
C ILE A 127 24.14 -6.48 -2.77
N LYS A 128 24.96 -6.60 -1.73
CA LYS A 128 26.07 -5.67 -1.47
C LYS A 128 27.14 -5.74 -2.54
N SER A 129 27.48 -6.92 -3.05
CA SER A 129 28.45 -7.04 -4.13
C SER A 129 27.94 -6.35 -5.40
N ILE A 130 26.67 -6.52 -5.74
CA ILE A 130 26.02 -5.82 -6.88
C ILE A 130 26.06 -4.29 -6.69
N ASN A 131 25.66 -3.79 -5.51
CA ASN A 131 25.59 -2.35 -5.25
C ASN A 131 26.97 -1.68 -5.18
N ASN A 132 28.02 -2.40 -4.76
CA ASN A 132 29.40 -1.89 -4.76
C ASN A 132 29.98 -1.72 -6.17
N ILE A 133 29.52 -2.50 -7.15
CA ILE A 133 29.93 -2.40 -8.56
C ILE A 133 29.25 -1.20 -9.26
N LEU A 134 28.08 -0.78 -8.77
CA LEU A 134 27.29 0.33 -9.30
C LEU A 134 27.10 1.42 -8.23
N PRO A 135 28.16 2.17 -7.84
CA PRO A 135 28.01 3.20 -6.83
C PRO A 135 27.09 4.33 -7.31
N PRO A 136 26.30 4.96 -6.41
CA PRO A 136 25.33 6.01 -6.73
C PRO A 136 25.93 7.29 -7.36
N SER A 137 27.26 7.37 -7.49
CA SER A 137 28.02 8.48 -8.05
C SER A 137 28.26 8.40 -9.56
N SER A 138 27.85 7.35 -10.28
CA SER A 138 28.00 7.26 -11.74
C SER A 138 26.91 8.06 -12.49
N SER A 139 26.77 9.34 -12.16
CA SER A 139 25.77 10.27 -12.72
C SER A 139 25.92 10.57 -14.21
N ASN A 140 26.95 10.03 -14.87
CA ASN A 140 27.32 10.39 -16.25
C ASN A 140 27.18 9.24 -17.26
N GLN A 141 26.76 8.05 -16.85
CA GLN A 141 26.40 7.03 -17.84
C GLN A 141 24.98 7.33 -18.35
N VAL A 142 24.84 7.43 -19.67
CA VAL A 142 23.55 7.56 -20.35
C VAL A 142 22.78 6.28 -20.10
N LEU A 143 21.94 6.30 -19.08
CA LEU A 143 21.13 5.16 -18.68
C LEU A 143 19.87 5.10 -19.55
N THR A 144 19.58 3.90 -20.05
CA THR A 144 18.32 3.57 -20.73
C THR A 144 17.14 3.75 -19.76
N THR A 145 15.93 3.92 -20.32
CA THR A 145 14.73 4.41 -19.60
C THR A 145 14.29 3.60 -18.36
N ASN A 146 14.81 2.38 -18.15
CA ASN A 146 14.37 1.47 -17.08
C ASN A 146 15.44 1.17 -16.01
N GLN A 147 16.70 1.58 -16.22
CA GLN A 147 17.79 1.35 -15.27
C GLN A 147 17.66 2.10 -13.93
N PRO A 148 17.11 3.33 -13.83
CA PRO A 148 17.06 4.03 -12.55
C PRO A 148 16.04 3.43 -11.56
N GLU A 149 14.95 2.86 -12.04
CA GLU A 149 13.95 2.19 -11.18
C GLU A 149 14.47 0.88 -10.62
N ARG A 150 15.15 0.07 -11.45
CA ARG A 150 15.79 -1.17 -11.01
C ARG A 150 16.85 -0.88 -9.94
N PHE A 151 17.68 0.13 -10.18
CA PHE A 151 18.68 0.58 -9.20
C PHE A 151 18.05 0.97 -7.86
N ALA A 152 17.00 1.79 -7.87
CA ALA A 152 16.29 2.14 -6.64
C ALA A 152 15.73 0.90 -5.93
N LYS A 153 15.17 -0.05 -6.67
CA LYS A 153 14.64 -1.29 -6.12
C LYS A 153 15.73 -2.13 -5.43
N ASP A 154 16.91 -2.24 -6.01
CA ASP A 154 18.03 -3.02 -5.47
C ASP A 154 18.60 -2.40 -4.18
N PHE A 155 18.67 -1.07 -4.09
CA PHE A 155 19.07 -0.40 -2.84
C PHE A 155 17.99 -0.49 -1.75
N LEU A 156 16.72 -0.39 -2.12
CA LEU A 156 15.61 -0.52 -1.17
C LEU A 156 15.52 -1.96 -0.65
N SER A 157 15.77 -2.96 -1.49
CA SER A 157 15.81 -4.36 -1.07
C SER A 157 16.98 -4.61 -0.11
N GLU A 158 18.17 -4.07 -0.38
CA GLU A 158 19.31 -4.13 0.56
C GLU A 158 18.91 -3.60 1.94
N PHE A 159 18.27 -2.42 1.97
CA PHE A 159 17.87 -1.77 3.21
C PHE A 159 16.86 -2.61 4.01
N MET A 160 15.91 -3.25 3.33
CA MET A 160 14.93 -4.13 3.96
C MET A 160 15.56 -5.46 4.43
N TYR A 161 16.40 -6.10 3.61
CA TYR A 161 17.12 -7.32 4.01
C TYR A 161 18.02 -7.07 5.22
N GLN A 162 18.68 -5.91 5.28
CA GLN A 162 19.55 -5.53 6.40
C GLN A 162 18.71 -5.42 7.68
N TYR A 163 17.55 -4.78 7.59
CA TYR A 163 16.61 -4.72 8.71
C TYR A 163 16.10 -6.10 9.15
N LEU A 164 15.78 -7.00 8.21
CA LEU A 164 15.35 -8.37 8.53
C LEU A 164 16.44 -9.12 9.30
N TYR A 165 17.69 -9.02 8.83
CA TYR A 165 18.85 -9.64 9.49
C TYR A 165 19.08 -9.09 10.89
N ASP A 166 19.09 -7.77 11.04
CA ASP A 166 19.36 -7.10 12.32
C ASP A 166 18.28 -7.40 13.37
N ASN A 167 17.04 -7.68 12.94
CA ASN A 167 15.90 -7.94 13.82
C ASN A 167 15.53 -9.44 13.94
N ASN A 168 16.32 -10.35 13.35
CA ASN A 168 16.04 -11.80 13.31
C ASN A 168 14.61 -12.11 12.82
N ILE A 169 14.19 -11.49 11.72
CA ILE A 169 12.90 -11.75 11.07
C ILE A 169 13.12 -12.75 9.93
N ASP A 170 12.25 -13.76 9.83
CA ASP A 170 12.35 -14.79 8.80
C ASP A 170 12.37 -14.23 7.38
N VAL A 171 13.10 -14.93 6.50
CA VAL A 171 13.21 -14.59 5.08
C VAL A 171 11.83 -14.77 4.43
N PRO A 172 11.25 -13.70 3.88
CA PRO A 172 10.06 -13.80 3.06
C PRO A 172 10.44 -14.32 1.67
N VAL A 173 9.46 -14.84 0.93
CA VAL A 173 9.68 -15.22 -0.47
C VAL A 173 10.09 -14.02 -1.33
N ASP A 174 9.44 -12.88 -1.11
CA ASP A 174 9.81 -11.58 -1.66
C ASP A 174 9.91 -10.58 -0.50
N VAL A 175 11.00 -9.82 -0.42
CA VAL A 175 11.18 -8.81 0.64
C VAL A 175 10.15 -7.70 0.55
N PHE A 176 9.61 -7.42 -0.63
CA PHE A 176 8.52 -6.46 -0.79
C PHE A 176 7.15 -7.04 -0.43
N HIS A 177 7.00 -8.37 -0.46
CA HIS A 177 5.72 -9.07 -0.24
C HIS A 177 5.92 -10.36 0.56
N ASN A 178 5.55 -10.34 1.83
CA ASN A 178 5.67 -11.52 2.70
C ASN A 178 4.42 -12.42 2.69
N TYR A 179 3.42 -12.06 1.89
CA TYR A 179 2.18 -12.82 1.68
C TYR A 179 1.41 -13.18 2.96
N SER A 180 1.60 -12.42 4.04
CA SER A 180 0.91 -12.64 5.31
C SER A 180 -0.46 -11.96 5.38
N ALA A 181 -1.25 -12.26 6.41
CA ALA A 181 -2.50 -11.55 6.68
C ALA A 181 -2.33 -10.04 6.85
N LEU A 182 -1.22 -9.59 7.43
CA LEU A 182 -0.90 -8.18 7.59
C LEU A 182 -0.56 -7.52 6.25
N ASP A 183 0.15 -8.24 5.37
CA ASP A 183 0.49 -7.75 4.01
C ASP A 183 -0.74 -7.72 3.09
N LEU A 184 -1.61 -8.74 3.17
CA LEU A 184 -2.94 -8.71 2.56
C LEU A 184 -3.71 -7.45 3.01
N LEU A 185 -3.68 -7.11 4.30
CA LEU A 185 -4.37 -5.91 4.79
C LEU A 185 -3.78 -4.62 4.21
N LEU A 186 -2.46 -4.52 4.09
CA LEU A 186 -1.79 -3.39 3.43
C LEU A 186 -2.20 -3.29 1.96
N ASP A 187 -2.20 -4.41 1.24
CA ASP A 187 -2.59 -4.47 -0.17
C ASP A 187 -4.06 -4.07 -0.38
N LEU A 188 -4.95 -4.52 0.52
CA LEU A 188 -6.35 -4.10 0.49
C LEU A 188 -6.52 -2.60 0.76
N PHE A 189 -5.77 -2.02 1.69
CA PHE A 189 -5.76 -0.56 1.89
C PHE A 189 -5.27 0.18 0.64
N LYS A 190 -4.20 -0.31 0.03
CA LYS A 190 -3.59 0.28 -1.16
C LYS A 190 -4.51 0.25 -2.37
N ASN A 191 -5.08 -0.91 -2.69
CA ASN A 191 -5.72 -1.14 -3.98
C ASN A 191 -7.25 -1.07 -3.95
N TYR A 192 -7.90 -1.49 -2.85
CA TYR A 192 -9.34 -1.75 -2.84
C TYR A 192 -10.13 -0.84 -1.88
N TYR A 193 -9.72 -0.76 -0.62
CA TYR A 193 -10.44 -0.01 0.42
C TYR A 193 -10.41 1.49 0.21
N THR A 194 -9.36 2.01 -0.45
CA THR A 194 -9.25 3.42 -0.84
C THR A 194 -10.45 3.91 -1.65
N LEU A 195 -11.14 3.03 -2.39
CA LEU A 195 -12.30 3.41 -3.21
C LEU A 195 -13.62 2.81 -2.67
N ILE A 196 -13.63 1.53 -2.30
CA ILE A 196 -14.86 0.81 -1.94
C ILE A 196 -15.48 1.35 -0.64
N LEU A 197 -14.68 1.58 0.40
CA LEU A 197 -15.20 2.04 1.69
C LEU A 197 -15.71 3.49 1.64
N PRO A 198 -15.02 4.47 1.02
CA PRO A 198 -15.58 5.80 0.82
C PRO A 198 -16.91 5.81 0.07
N ILE A 199 -17.06 5.00 -0.99
CA ILE A 199 -18.34 4.88 -1.70
C ILE A 199 -19.44 4.37 -0.77
N LEU A 200 -19.16 3.36 0.05
CA LEU A 200 -20.10 2.87 1.06
C LEU A 200 -20.51 4.02 2.01
N PHE A 201 -19.55 4.77 2.54
CA PHE A 201 -19.81 5.89 3.44
C PHE A 201 -20.67 6.96 2.77
N LEU A 202 -20.38 7.29 1.51
CA LEU A 202 -21.18 8.23 0.71
C LEU A 202 -22.63 7.77 0.60
N ILE A 203 -22.90 6.50 0.30
CA ILE A 203 -24.28 6.03 0.14
C ILE A 203 -25.02 6.10 1.49
N VAL A 204 -24.38 5.72 2.59
CA VAL A 204 -25.01 5.82 3.92
C VAL A 204 -25.29 7.29 4.27
N ALA A 205 -24.26 8.12 4.25
CA ALA A 205 -24.32 9.50 4.71
C ALA A 205 -25.17 10.41 3.81
N SER A 206 -25.19 10.17 2.49
CA SER A 206 -25.98 10.94 1.53
C SER A 206 -27.48 10.74 1.68
N THR A 207 -27.93 9.71 2.40
CA THR A 207 -29.35 9.45 2.66
C THR A 207 -29.83 10.00 4.00
N SER A 208 -28.91 10.56 4.81
CA SER A 208 -29.19 10.96 6.19
C SER A 208 -30.27 12.03 6.30
N ILE A 209 -30.26 13.03 5.42
CA ILE A 209 -31.21 14.16 5.40
C ILE A 209 -32.22 13.97 4.27
N SER A 210 -31.74 13.71 3.05
CA SER A 210 -32.58 13.47 1.87
C SER A 210 -33.57 12.32 2.06
N GLY A 211 -33.24 11.28 2.84
CA GLY A 211 -34.14 10.18 3.18
C GLY A 211 -35.30 10.58 4.10
N GLU A 212 -35.10 11.57 4.98
CA GLU A 212 -36.19 12.12 5.80
C GLU A 212 -37.12 13.00 4.98
N CYS A 213 -36.53 13.72 4.01
CA CYS A 213 -37.30 14.51 3.05
C CYS A 213 -38.14 13.63 2.14
N SER A 214 -37.58 12.54 1.60
CA SER A 214 -38.30 11.63 0.70
C SER A 214 -39.46 10.91 1.40
N ASN A 215 -39.31 10.60 2.69
CA ASN A 215 -40.33 9.88 3.46
C ASN A 215 -41.31 10.83 4.17
N ASN A 216 -41.21 12.15 3.96
CA ASN A 216 -41.99 13.17 4.66
C ASN A 216 -41.88 13.15 6.20
N THR A 217 -40.91 12.43 6.76
CA THR A 217 -40.66 12.33 8.21
C THR A 217 -39.92 13.55 8.77
N TYR A 218 -39.33 14.38 7.91
CA TYR A 218 -38.61 15.59 8.33
C TYR A 218 -39.49 16.56 9.14
N LYS A 219 -40.79 16.69 8.82
CA LYS A 219 -41.72 17.56 9.57
C LYS A 219 -41.88 17.12 11.01
N LEU A 220 -42.01 15.81 11.24
CA LEU A 220 -42.10 15.21 12.57
C LEU A 220 -40.78 15.33 13.32
N LEU A 221 -39.65 15.17 12.62
CA LEU A 221 -38.32 15.29 13.24
C LEU A 221 -38.06 16.72 13.73
N PHE A 222 -38.48 17.73 12.97
CA PHE A 222 -38.27 19.14 13.31
C PHE A 222 -39.33 19.74 14.25
N SER A 223 -40.47 19.08 14.48
CA SER A 223 -41.46 19.50 15.48
C SER A 223 -41.12 19.06 16.90
N GLN A 224 -40.14 18.16 17.07
CA GLN A 224 -39.67 17.74 18.39
C GLN A 224 -39.02 18.92 19.14
N PRO A 225 -39.10 18.98 20.49
CA PRO A 225 -38.50 20.03 21.32
C PRO A 225 -36.97 19.88 21.42
N VAL A 226 -36.28 19.68 20.30
CA VAL A 226 -34.85 19.47 20.19
C VAL A 226 -34.27 20.49 19.22
N LYS A 227 -33.18 21.15 19.60
CA LYS A 227 -32.53 22.17 18.76
C LYS A 227 -32.06 21.53 17.43
N LYS A 228 -32.35 22.18 16.28
CA LYS A 228 -32.04 21.66 14.93
C LYS A 228 -30.59 21.21 14.74
N TYR A 229 -29.62 21.92 15.32
CA TYR A 229 -28.21 21.53 15.22
C TYR A 229 -27.91 20.19 15.95
N LYS A 230 -28.65 19.85 17.01
CA LYS A 230 -28.52 18.55 17.71
C LYS A 230 -29.00 17.40 16.83
N ILE A 231 -30.00 17.64 15.97
CA ILE A 231 -30.50 16.64 15.02
C ILE A 231 -29.42 16.34 13.97
N ILE A 232 -28.83 17.37 13.36
CA ILE A 232 -27.81 17.22 12.32
C ILE A 232 -26.54 16.58 12.88
N THR A 233 -26.07 17.06 14.04
CA THR A 233 -24.90 16.48 14.71
C THR A 233 -25.15 15.02 15.08
N SER A 234 -26.37 14.63 15.46
CA SER A 234 -26.70 13.22 15.72
C SER A 234 -26.58 12.36 14.46
N LYS A 235 -26.96 12.91 13.30
CA LYS A 235 -26.80 12.25 12.00
C LYS A 235 -25.34 12.09 11.62
N ILE A 236 -24.53 13.16 11.73
CA ILE A 236 -23.07 13.11 11.49
C ILE A 236 -22.40 12.04 12.36
N VAL A 237 -22.67 12.06 13.67
CA VAL A 237 -22.09 11.09 14.61
C VAL A 237 -22.55 9.67 14.27
N SER A 238 -23.83 9.47 13.91
CA SER A 238 -24.32 8.15 13.51
C SER A 238 -23.66 7.64 12.23
N SER A 239 -23.50 8.47 11.21
CA SER A 239 -22.80 8.10 9.97
C SER A 239 -21.35 7.74 10.23
N PHE A 240 -20.67 8.52 11.08
CA PHE A 240 -19.30 8.20 11.47
C PHE A 240 -19.18 6.87 12.24
N ILE A 241 -20.07 6.59 13.19
CA ILE A 241 -20.09 5.30 13.91
C ILE A 241 -20.32 4.14 12.94
N ILE A 242 -21.21 4.31 11.95
CA ILE A 242 -21.44 3.29 10.91
C ILE A 242 -20.19 3.09 10.07
N SER A 243 -19.52 4.15 9.64
CA SER A 243 -18.26 4.04 8.90
C SER A 243 -17.17 3.37 9.71
N LEU A 244 -17.04 3.72 11.00
CA LEU A 244 -16.11 3.10 11.92
C LEU A 244 -16.37 1.59 12.05
N PHE A 245 -17.64 1.19 12.18
CA PHE A 245 -18.01 -0.24 12.15
C PHE A 245 -17.53 -0.93 10.87
N PHE A 246 -17.73 -0.33 9.70
CA PHE A 246 -17.31 -0.93 8.43
C PHE A 246 -15.79 -0.97 8.24
N ILE A 247 -15.05 0.03 8.74
CA ILE A 247 -13.58 0.00 8.76
C ILE A 247 -13.12 -1.18 9.61
N PHE A 248 -13.64 -1.31 10.84
CA PHE A 248 -13.27 -2.43 11.70
C PHE A 248 -13.72 -3.77 11.14
N LEU A 249 -14.90 -3.87 10.55
CA LEU A 249 -15.35 -5.09 9.88
C LEU A 249 -14.39 -5.49 8.76
N ALA A 250 -14.00 -4.53 7.91
CA ALA A 250 -13.06 -4.75 6.82
C ALA A 250 -11.68 -5.20 7.34
N THR A 251 -11.11 -4.48 8.31
CA THR A 251 -9.78 -4.82 8.87
C THR A 251 -9.79 -6.16 9.60
N ILE A 252 -10.78 -6.40 10.47
CA ILE A 252 -10.84 -7.62 11.30
C ILE A 252 -11.11 -8.83 10.41
N SER A 253 -12.05 -8.75 9.47
CA SER A 253 -12.33 -9.88 8.58
C SER A 253 -11.15 -10.21 7.69
N THR A 254 -10.41 -9.21 7.18
CA THR A 254 -9.17 -9.45 6.42
C THR A 254 -8.10 -10.12 7.25
N ILE A 255 -7.88 -9.69 8.49
CA ILE A 255 -6.92 -10.34 9.39
C ILE A 255 -7.34 -11.79 9.64
N ILE A 256 -8.62 -12.06 9.92
CA ILE A 256 -9.12 -13.43 10.15
C ILE A 256 -8.92 -14.29 8.90
N ILE A 257 -9.37 -13.82 7.73
CA ILE A 257 -9.29 -14.56 6.47
C ILE A 257 -7.83 -14.80 6.07
N GLY A 258 -7.00 -13.76 6.09
CA GLY A 258 -5.58 -13.87 5.78
C GLY A 258 -4.84 -14.81 6.73
N THR A 259 -5.18 -14.79 8.03
CA THR A 259 -4.56 -15.67 9.02
C THR A 259 -4.92 -17.13 8.78
N LEU A 260 -6.17 -17.41 8.39
CA LEU A 260 -6.61 -18.77 8.04
C LEU A 260 -5.97 -19.29 6.75
N LEU A 261 -5.62 -18.41 5.81
CA LEU A 261 -5.10 -18.79 4.49
C LEU A 261 -3.57 -18.89 4.44
N ASN A 262 -2.86 -17.89 4.97
CA ASN A 262 -1.41 -17.70 4.84
C ASN A 262 -0.70 -17.45 6.18
N GLY A 263 -1.42 -17.44 7.30
CA GLY A 263 -0.87 -17.11 8.61
C GLY A 263 -0.84 -15.61 8.91
N PHE A 264 -0.66 -15.26 10.19
CA PHE A 264 -0.79 -13.88 10.67
C PHE A 264 0.32 -12.96 10.14
N GLY A 265 1.55 -13.46 10.01
CA GLY A 265 2.73 -12.68 9.63
C GLY A 265 3.45 -12.01 10.80
N ASN A 266 4.60 -11.41 10.51
CA ASN A 266 5.40 -10.70 11.52
C ASN A 266 4.95 -9.23 11.63
N PRO A 267 4.46 -8.76 12.80
CA PRO A 267 4.04 -7.36 12.98
C PRO A 267 5.19 -6.35 12.92
N ASN A 268 6.44 -6.81 13.02
CA ASN A 268 7.64 -6.00 12.89
C ASN A 268 8.28 -6.05 11.51
N TYR A 269 7.62 -6.66 10.53
CA TYR A 269 8.10 -6.71 9.16
C TYR A 269 8.36 -5.30 8.60
N PRO A 270 9.42 -5.10 7.79
CA PRO A 270 9.79 -3.78 7.30
C PRO A 270 8.79 -3.26 6.27
N ILE A 271 8.37 -2.02 6.44
CA ILE A 271 7.69 -1.23 5.40
C ILE A 271 8.50 0.02 5.13
N LEU A 272 8.71 0.29 3.85
CA LEU A 272 9.40 1.49 3.38
C LEU A 272 8.49 2.71 3.54
N MET A 273 9.03 3.72 4.20
CA MET A 273 8.44 5.03 4.38
C MET A 273 9.33 6.06 3.68
N PHE A 274 8.73 7.08 3.09
CA PHE A 274 9.42 8.07 2.26
C PHE A 274 9.17 9.48 2.78
N ASP A 275 10.23 10.12 3.28
CA ASP A 275 10.23 11.48 3.81
C ASP A 275 10.94 12.42 2.84
N ASN A 276 10.18 13.08 1.95
CA ASN A 276 10.74 14.09 1.05
C ASN A 276 10.94 15.44 1.74
N LEU A 277 12.09 15.60 2.41
CA LEU A 277 12.47 16.86 3.07
C LEU A 277 13.09 17.89 2.11
N THR A 278 13.41 17.49 0.87
CA THR A 278 14.18 18.32 -0.06
C THR A 278 13.34 19.28 -0.90
N ASN A 279 12.01 19.19 -0.82
CA ASN A 279 11.04 19.95 -1.63
C ASN A 279 11.28 19.84 -3.15
N LYS A 280 12.02 18.82 -3.60
CA LYS A 280 12.34 18.53 -5.00
C LYS A 280 11.88 17.11 -5.33
N ILE A 281 11.60 16.87 -6.60
CA ILE A 281 11.33 15.51 -7.09
C ILE A 281 12.55 14.65 -6.77
N ILE A 282 12.33 13.51 -6.13
CA ILE A 282 13.42 12.63 -5.72
C ILE A 282 13.83 11.79 -6.92
N ASN A 283 15.10 11.87 -7.28
CA ASN A 283 15.67 10.97 -8.28
C ASN A 283 15.80 9.56 -7.67
N PRO A 284 15.57 8.49 -8.45
CA PRO A 284 15.70 7.12 -7.98
C PRO A 284 17.05 6.81 -7.29
N PHE A 285 18.15 7.42 -7.75
CA PHE A 285 19.49 7.29 -7.14
C PHE A 285 19.64 7.92 -5.75
N SER A 286 18.74 8.84 -5.38
CA SER A 286 18.76 9.54 -4.10
C SER A 286 17.66 9.05 -3.14
N ILE A 287 16.85 8.07 -3.55
CA ILE A 287 15.68 7.62 -2.82
C ILE A 287 16.03 7.16 -1.40
N VAL A 288 17.15 6.44 -1.26
CA VAL A 288 17.64 5.90 0.02
C VAL A 288 17.80 6.99 1.08
N LYS A 289 18.24 8.19 0.71
CA LYS A 289 18.43 9.30 1.66
C LYS A 289 17.11 9.83 2.23
N SER A 290 16.02 9.56 1.54
CA SER A 290 14.66 9.96 1.91
C SER A 290 13.82 8.77 2.35
N THR A 291 14.43 7.61 2.59
CA THR A 291 13.72 6.39 2.98
C THR A 291 14.09 5.99 4.40
N HIS A 292 13.09 5.60 5.17
CA HIS A 292 13.27 4.91 6.43
C HIS A 292 12.35 3.69 6.51
N ILE A 293 12.62 2.79 7.45
CA ILE A 293 11.78 1.62 7.68
C ILE A 293 10.92 1.84 8.92
N GLU A 294 9.66 1.48 8.80
CA GLU A 294 8.78 1.32 9.95
C GLU A 294 8.20 -0.09 10.04
N PRO A 295 8.02 -0.62 11.26
CA PRO A 295 7.31 -1.87 11.49
C PRO A 295 5.89 -1.85 10.93
N THR A 296 5.43 -2.96 10.34
CA THR A 296 4.06 -3.11 9.81
C THR A 296 2.95 -2.68 10.76
N LYS A 297 3.06 -3.01 12.06
CA LYS A 297 2.07 -2.61 13.08
C LYS A 297 1.94 -1.09 13.21
N VAL A 298 3.03 -0.33 13.07
CA VAL A 298 3.06 1.12 13.20
C VAL A 298 2.40 1.75 11.97
N VAL A 299 2.75 1.25 10.78
CA VAL A 299 2.16 1.71 9.52
C VAL A 299 0.66 1.41 9.48
N LEU A 300 0.22 0.22 9.87
CA LEU A 300 -1.21 -0.11 9.95
C LEU A 300 -1.96 0.80 10.92
N LEU A 301 -1.37 1.14 12.06
CA LEU A 301 -1.98 2.10 13.00
C LEU A 301 -2.11 3.49 12.36
N LYS A 302 -1.08 3.96 11.65
CA LYS A 302 -1.13 5.24 10.90
C LYS A 302 -2.19 5.20 9.80
N LEU A 303 -2.26 4.11 9.03
CA LEU A 303 -3.24 3.91 7.97
C LEU A 303 -4.67 3.95 8.52
N ILE A 304 -4.98 3.16 9.54
CA ILE A 304 -6.32 3.11 10.15
C ILE A 304 -6.68 4.50 10.73
N SER A 305 -5.75 5.16 11.41
CA SER A 305 -5.98 6.49 12.00
C SER A 305 -6.27 7.55 10.93
N TYR A 306 -5.49 7.56 9.85
CA TYR A 306 -5.70 8.48 8.73
C TYR A 306 -6.99 8.14 7.95
N PHE A 307 -7.30 6.86 7.80
CA PHE A 307 -8.54 6.40 7.15
C PHE A 307 -9.80 6.83 7.93
N LEU A 308 -9.73 6.93 9.26
CA LEU A 308 -10.80 7.50 10.08
C LEU A 308 -11.01 9.00 9.78
N LEU A 309 -9.93 9.77 9.57
CA LEU A 309 -10.04 11.17 9.16
C LEU A 309 -10.67 11.29 7.76
N VAL A 310 -10.23 10.46 6.81
CA VAL A 310 -10.82 10.39 5.46
C VAL A 310 -12.32 10.06 5.55
N SER A 311 -12.70 9.11 6.41
CA SER A 311 -14.10 8.76 6.64
C SER A 311 -14.94 9.93 7.17
N LEU A 312 -14.40 10.70 8.12
CA LEU A 312 -15.06 11.92 8.62
C LEU A 312 -15.28 12.93 7.50
N PHE A 313 -14.25 13.19 6.69
CA PHE A 313 -14.32 14.09 5.54
C PHE A 313 -15.39 13.64 4.53
N VAL A 314 -15.34 12.39 4.09
CA VAL A 314 -16.29 11.83 3.11
C VAL A 314 -17.73 11.87 3.64
N ASN A 315 -17.94 11.53 4.91
CA ASN A 315 -19.26 11.64 5.55
C ASN A 315 -19.77 13.08 5.58
N SER A 316 -18.91 14.06 5.91
CA SER A 316 -19.31 15.47 5.94
C SER A 316 -19.72 16.00 4.56
N MET A 317 -18.97 15.62 3.51
CA MET A 317 -19.30 15.92 2.12
C MET A 317 -20.65 15.30 1.72
N ALA A 318 -20.86 14.02 2.01
CA ALA A 318 -22.11 13.34 1.71
C ALA A 318 -23.30 13.94 2.43
N ILE A 319 -23.15 14.36 3.68
CA ILE A 319 -24.22 15.01 4.46
C ILE A 319 -24.53 16.41 3.92
N LEU A 320 -23.52 17.15 3.43
CA LEU A 320 -23.75 18.40 2.71
C LEU A 320 -24.59 18.14 1.46
N ILE A 321 -24.21 17.17 0.62
CA ILE A 321 -24.98 16.79 -0.57
C ILE A 321 -26.40 16.36 -0.18
N SER A 322 -26.55 15.55 0.87
CA SER A 322 -27.85 15.14 1.43
C SER A 322 -28.75 16.31 1.79
N SER A 323 -28.18 17.43 2.25
CA SER A 323 -28.94 18.63 2.61
C SER A 323 -29.38 19.47 1.39
N LEU A 324 -28.76 19.26 0.23
CA LEU A 324 -29.08 19.99 -1.01
C LEU A 324 -30.26 19.36 -1.76
N PHE A 325 -30.46 18.05 -1.62
CA PHE A 325 -31.46 17.29 -2.36
C PHE A 325 -32.59 16.76 -1.47
N LYS A 326 -33.84 16.90 -1.93
CA LYS A 326 -35.02 16.36 -1.24
C LYS A 326 -35.26 14.88 -1.53
N ASN A 327 -34.77 14.36 -2.66
CA ASN A 327 -34.94 12.97 -3.05
C ASN A 327 -33.69 12.16 -2.66
N LYS A 328 -33.92 11.01 -2.01
CA LYS A 328 -32.88 10.06 -1.60
C LYS A 328 -32.03 9.60 -2.77
N LEU A 329 -32.64 9.20 -3.89
CA LEU A 329 -31.93 8.64 -5.05
C LEU A 329 -31.04 9.70 -5.71
N THR A 330 -31.55 10.92 -5.91
CA THR A 330 -30.77 12.01 -6.51
C THR A 330 -29.56 12.36 -5.65
N SER A 331 -29.71 12.32 -4.32
CA SER A 331 -28.60 12.58 -3.41
C SER A 331 -27.51 11.53 -3.50
N ILE A 332 -27.87 10.25 -3.57
CA ILE A 332 -26.90 9.15 -3.68
C ILE A 332 -26.15 9.26 -5.01
N VAL A 333 -26.88 9.35 -6.12
CA VAL A 333 -26.30 9.40 -7.47
C VAL A 333 -25.36 10.60 -7.61
N THR A 334 -25.77 11.78 -7.14
CA THR A 334 -24.93 12.97 -7.19
C THR A 334 -23.66 12.81 -6.34
N ALA A 335 -23.77 12.24 -5.14
CA ALA A 335 -22.60 11.99 -4.29
C ALA A 335 -21.58 11.06 -4.94
N ILE A 336 -22.06 9.97 -5.55
CA ILE A 336 -21.19 9.01 -6.26
C ILE A 336 -20.55 9.65 -7.49
N ILE A 337 -21.32 10.37 -8.33
CA ILE A 337 -20.79 11.02 -9.54
C ILE A 337 -19.72 12.04 -9.19
N ILE A 338 -19.96 12.89 -8.18
CA ILE A 338 -18.97 13.88 -7.76
C ILE A 338 -17.71 13.18 -7.23
N PHE A 339 -17.87 12.17 -6.36
CA PHE A 339 -16.72 11.46 -5.79
C PHE A 339 -15.89 10.74 -6.85
N VAL A 340 -16.52 9.89 -7.66
CA VAL A 340 -15.84 9.10 -8.69
C VAL A 340 -15.22 10.04 -9.74
N GLY A 341 -15.98 11.03 -10.22
CA GLY A 341 -15.50 12.00 -11.20
C GLY A 341 -14.29 12.79 -10.70
N THR A 342 -14.30 13.26 -9.46
CA THR A 342 -13.17 14.03 -8.89
C THR A 342 -11.99 13.14 -8.48
N TYR A 343 -12.24 11.91 -8.04
CA TYR A 343 -11.18 10.93 -7.73
C TYR A 343 -10.35 10.59 -8.97
N PHE A 344 -11.01 10.21 -10.08
CA PHE A 344 -10.32 9.82 -11.31
C PHE A 344 -9.71 10.99 -12.10
N THR A 345 -10.22 12.21 -11.93
CA THR A 345 -9.60 13.41 -12.54
C THR A 345 -8.46 13.97 -11.70
N SER A 346 -8.33 13.57 -10.42
CA SER A 346 -7.28 14.06 -9.53
C SER A 346 -5.85 13.86 -10.05
N PRO A 347 -5.48 12.73 -10.70
CA PRO A 347 -4.14 12.55 -11.24
C PRO A 347 -3.84 13.45 -12.46
N ILE A 348 -4.88 13.88 -13.18
CA ILE A 348 -4.77 14.66 -14.44
C ILE A 348 -4.50 16.15 -14.15
N ILE A 349 -5.00 16.66 -13.01
CA ILE A 349 -4.87 18.07 -12.65
C ILE A 349 -3.43 18.36 -12.19
N THR A 350 -2.67 19.08 -13.00
CA THR A 350 -1.30 19.51 -12.70
C THR A 350 -1.27 20.92 -12.06
N GLY A 351 -0.22 21.24 -11.31
CA GLY A 351 0.00 22.57 -10.70
C GLY A 351 -0.77 22.85 -9.41
N ILE A 352 -2.01 22.38 -9.28
CA ILE A 352 -2.85 22.54 -8.06
C ILE A 352 -3.15 21.21 -7.34
N LYS A 353 -2.49 20.12 -7.74
CA LYS A 353 -2.71 18.76 -7.22
C LYS A 353 -2.63 18.70 -5.69
N ALA A 354 -1.66 19.39 -5.09
CA ALA A 354 -1.48 19.44 -3.63
C ALA A 354 -2.65 20.09 -2.87
N PHE A 355 -3.53 20.84 -3.55
CA PHE A 355 -4.72 21.45 -2.95
C PHE A 355 -6.02 20.70 -3.31
N ASN A 356 -5.94 19.63 -4.07
CA ASN A 356 -7.09 18.79 -4.37
C ASN A 356 -7.33 17.78 -3.22
N PRO A 357 -8.46 17.85 -2.49
CA PRO A 357 -8.75 16.90 -1.42
C PRO A 357 -8.79 15.44 -1.88
N MET A 358 -9.11 15.18 -3.14
CA MET A 358 -9.18 13.81 -3.67
C MET A 358 -7.81 13.14 -3.75
N THR A 359 -6.75 13.92 -3.91
CA THR A 359 -5.36 13.42 -3.89
C THR A 359 -5.02 12.76 -2.55
N TYR A 360 -5.62 13.25 -1.46
CA TYR A 360 -5.38 12.80 -0.10
C TYR A 360 -6.21 11.58 0.32
N LEU A 361 -7.05 11.05 -0.57
CA LEU A 361 -7.87 9.87 -0.31
C LEU A 361 -7.09 8.56 -0.50
N ASN A 362 -5.99 8.57 -1.26
CA ASN A 362 -5.08 7.41 -1.35
C ASN A 362 -4.30 7.26 -0.04
N VAL A 363 -4.94 6.62 0.93
CA VAL A 363 -4.43 6.54 2.30
C VAL A 363 -3.07 5.84 2.37
N TYR A 364 -2.85 4.81 1.55
CA TYR A 364 -1.58 4.10 1.52
C TYR A 364 -0.44 5.00 1.06
N GLU A 365 -0.55 5.65 -0.10
CA GLU A 365 0.53 6.48 -0.64
C GLU A 365 0.80 7.74 0.20
N ILE A 366 -0.23 8.31 0.82
CA ILE A 366 -0.08 9.51 1.65
C ILE A 366 0.60 9.18 2.98
N VAL A 367 0.24 8.07 3.61
CA VAL A 367 0.84 7.65 4.90
C VAL A 367 2.26 7.14 4.71
N THR A 368 2.53 6.37 3.64
CA THR A 368 3.88 5.89 3.31
C THR A 368 4.76 6.97 2.69
N GLY A 369 4.19 8.09 2.27
CA GLY A 369 4.93 9.20 1.66
C GLY A 369 5.31 8.98 0.20
N ILE A 370 4.86 7.90 -0.45
CA ILE A 370 5.10 7.62 -1.88
C ILE A 370 4.67 8.80 -2.76
N SER A 371 3.52 9.42 -2.47
CA SER A 371 3.05 10.57 -3.27
C SER A 371 4.01 11.78 -3.20
N SER A 372 4.80 11.90 -2.11
CA SER A 372 5.76 13.00 -1.95
C SER A 372 7.01 12.84 -2.82
N LEU A 373 7.29 11.63 -3.32
CA LEU A 373 8.44 11.36 -4.20
C LEU A 373 8.31 12.10 -5.53
N THR A 374 7.09 12.11 -6.09
CA THR A 374 6.78 12.74 -7.38
C THR A 374 6.33 14.19 -7.23
N GLU A 375 5.61 14.49 -6.13
CA GLU A 375 5.02 15.80 -5.88
C GLU A 375 5.32 16.21 -4.43
N PRO A 376 6.46 16.90 -4.17
CA PRO A 376 6.98 17.12 -2.83
C PRO A 376 6.04 17.90 -1.90
N LYS A 377 5.10 18.66 -2.47
CA LYS A 377 4.08 19.41 -1.73
C LYS A 377 2.99 18.49 -1.14
N ILE A 378 2.79 17.30 -1.69
CA ILE A 378 1.81 16.32 -1.19
C ILE A 378 2.44 15.63 0.02
N GLN A 379 2.13 16.15 1.20
CA GLN A 379 2.59 15.60 2.48
C GLN A 379 1.40 15.22 3.37
N LEU A 380 1.62 14.25 4.25
CA LEU A 380 0.63 13.81 5.24
C LEU A 380 0.07 14.97 6.08
N THR A 381 0.93 15.89 6.50
CA THR A 381 0.57 17.08 7.30
C THR A 381 -0.40 18.00 6.55
N LEU A 382 -0.11 18.29 5.28
CA LEU A 382 -0.98 19.10 4.43
C LEU A 382 -2.34 18.41 4.20
N GLY A 383 -2.33 17.09 4.00
CA GLY A 383 -3.55 16.29 3.90
C GLY A 383 -4.42 16.39 5.15
N ILE A 384 -3.83 16.26 6.33
CA ILE A 384 -4.55 16.39 7.61
C ILE A 384 -5.20 17.77 7.73
N ILE A 385 -4.46 18.85 7.45
CA ILE A 385 -4.96 20.23 7.53
C ILE A 385 -6.08 20.46 6.53
N LEU A 386 -5.89 20.04 5.27
CA LEU A 386 -6.83 20.27 4.19
C LEU A 386 -8.13 19.50 4.38
N LEU A 387 -8.06 18.20 4.71
CA LEU A 387 -9.25 17.39 4.98
C LEU A 387 -10.00 17.87 6.23
N SER A 388 -9.28 18.25 7.30
CA SER A 388 -9.90 18.76 8.53
C SER A 388 -10.57 20.12 8.33
N SER A 389 -9.98 21.01 7.54
CA SER A 389 -10.58 22.32 7.24
C SER A 389 -11.85 22.17 6.40
N LEU A 390 -11.82 21.34 5.36
CA LEU A 390 -13.01 21.07 4.52
C LEU A 390 -14.11 20.34 5.28
N LEU A 391 -13.75 19.42 6.19
CA LEU A 391 -14.70 18.81 7.12
C LEU A 391 -15.49 19.87 7.90
N ILE A 392 -14.78 20.83 8.50
CA ILE A 392 -15.41 21.92 9.27
C ILE A 392 -16.30 22.77 8.36
N ILE A 393 -15.83 23.11 7.15
CA ILE A 393 -16.60 23.90 6.18
C ILE A 393 -17.88 23.17 5.77
N PHE A 394 -17.80 21.88 5.39
CA PHE A 394 -18.95 21.10 4.95
C PHE A 394 -19.97 20.88 6.06
N THR A 395 -19.52 20.65 7.29
CA THR A 395 -20.42 20.54 8.45
C THR A 395 -21.14 21.86 8.73
N ILE A 396 -20.44 23.00 8.69
CA ILE A 396 -21.06 24.33 8.84
C ILE A 396 -22.08 24.57 7.73
N LEU A 397 -21.71 24.38 6.47
CA LEU A 397 -22.60 24.59 5.32
C LEU A 397 -23.85 23.71 5.39
N SER A 398 -23.69 22.44 5.77
CA SER A 398 -24.82 21.53 5.97
C SER A 398 -25.77 22.05 7.06
N THR A 399 -25.22 22.49 8.20
CA THR A 399 -26.05 23.04 9.29
C THR A 399 -26.80 24.32 8.89
N LEU A 400 -26.16 25.20 8.11
CA LEU A 400 -26.79 26.42 7.59
C LEU A 400 -27.91 26.08 6.60
N LYS A 401 -27.69 25.11 5.71
CA LYS A 401 -28.71 24.70 4.73
C LYS A 401 -29.93 24.08 5.40
N VAL A 402 -29.73 23.21 6.39
CA VAL A 402 -30.82 22.60 7.15
C VAL A 402 -31.57 23.60 8.04
N LYS A 403 -30.90 24.64 8.55
CA LYS A 403 -31.62 25.73 9.21
C LYS A 403 -32.58 26.44 8.26
N LYS A 404 -32.17 26.66 7.01
CA LYS A 404 -32.99 27.28 5.94
C LYS A 404 -34.11 26.36 5.42
N LEU A 405 -34.05 25.05 5.66
CA LEU A 405 -35.18 24.15 5.49
C LEU A 405 -36.23 24.49 6.57
N HIS A 406 -37.01 25.53 6.32
CA HIS A 406 -38.21 25.89 7.07
C HIS A 406 -39.44 25.57 6.22
N LEU A 407 -40.42 24.93 6.90
CA LEU A 407 -41.86 24.84 6.63
C LEU A 407 -42.32 24.84 5.17
#